data_AF-A0A529ZF44-F1
#
_entry.id   AF-A0A529ZF44-F1
#
_cell.length_a   1.000
_cell.length_b   1.000
_cell.length_c   1.000
_cell.angle_alpha   90.00
_cell.angle_beta   90.00
_cell.angle_gamma   90.00
#
_symmetry.space_group_name_H-M   'P 1'
#
loop_
_entity.id
_entity.type
_entity.pdbx_description
1 polymer ?
#
loop_
_entity_poly.entity_id
_entity_poly.type
_entity_poly.pdbx_seq_one_letter_code
_entity_poly.pdbx_strand_id
1 'polypeptide(L)'
;FWLNEWIGAWLSQRLIADHPAIADHLATRRPRSAIATIAYGADPVTSAPEEPVRALGLEPGKYLVSIARIEPDNNILPIIEAFRRRDRGDMKLVVLGTLNDEIPYHRAVREAAGTTVIMPGAIYDQATVK
;
A
#
# COMPACT_ATOMS: atom_id res chain seq x y z
N PHE A 1 -12.31 -12.57 19.12
CA PHE A 1 -11.61 -11.53 18.35
C PHE A 1 -11.53 -10.19 19.08
N TRP A 2 -12.65 -9.64 19.57
CA TRP A 2 -12.68 -8.26 20.10
C TRP A 2 -12.12 -8.05 21.53
N LEU A 3 -11.97 -9.12 22.33
CA LEU A 3 -11.60 -9.00 23.75
C LEU A 3 -10.32 -8.17 23.98
N ASN A 4 -9.28 -8.36 23.17
CA ASN A 4 -8.02 -7.63 23.30
C ASN A 4 -8.20 -6.12 23.04
N GLU A 5 -8.95 -5.76 22.01
CA GLU A 5 -9.26 -4.37 21.70
C GLU A 5 -10.05 -3.72 22.83
N TRP A 6 -11.04 -4.43 23.39
CA TRP A 6 -11.81 -3.94 24.53
C TRP A 6 -10.91 -3.69 25.75
N ILE A 7 -10.05 -4.64 26.09
CA ILE A 7 -9.10 -4.46 27.20
C ILE A 7 -8.20 -3.24 26.96
N GLY A 8 -7.63 -3.09 25.75
CA GLY A 8 -6.80 -1.94 25.40
C GLY A 8 -7.56 -0.61 25.44
N ALA A 9 -8.81 -0.60 24.95
CA ALA A 9 -9.66 0.58 24.98
C ALA A 9 -9.97 1.03 26.42
N TRP A 10 -10.33 0.09 27.30
CA TRP A 10 -10.76 0.42 28.66
C TRP A 10 -9.60 0.68 29.63
N LEU A 11 -8.46 0.00 29.47
CA LEU A 11 -7.32 0.13 30.40
C LEU A 11 -6.31 1.21 30.02
N SER A 12 -6.34 1.72 28.78
CA SER A 12 -5.45 2.82 28.36
C SER A 12 -5.83 4.15 29.02
N GLN A 13 -4.85 5.02 29.29
CA GLN A 13 -5.13 6.39 29.72
C GLN A 13 -5.72 7.20 28.57
N ARG A 14 -5.13 7.07 27.38
CA ARG A 14 -5.55 7.74 26.15
C ARG A 14 -5.37 6.80 24.96
N LEU A 15 -6.29 6.89 24.01
CA LEU A 15 -6.19 6.18 22.74
C LEU A 15 -5.67 7.12 21.66
N ILE A 16 -4.82 6.61 20.78
CA ILE A 16 -4.32 7.32 19.61
C ILE A 16 -4.87 6.62 18.37
N ALA A 17 -5.58 7.36 17.53
CA ALA A 17 -5.98 6.94 16.21
C ALA A 17 -5.15 7.69 15.17
N ASP A 18 -4.76 7.02 14.10
CA ASP A 18 -4.07 7.59 12.95
C ASP A 18 -5.04 8.29 11.97
N HIS A 19 -6.32 7.90 11.97
CA HIS A 19 -7.34 8.39 11.06
C HIS A 19 -8.67 8.68 11.78
N PRO A 20 -9.46 9.69 11.35
CA PRO A 20 -10.77 9.99 11.94
C PRO A 20 -11.72 8.78 11.98
N ALA A 21 -11.76 7.96 10.92
CA ALA A 21 -12.58 6.75 10.87
C ALA A 21 -12.16 5.70 11.91
N ILE A 22 -10.86 5.58 12.21
CA ILE A 22 -10.39 4.70 13.29
C ILE A 22 -10.78 5.28 14.65
N ALA A 23 -10.71 6.60 14.82
CA ALA A 23 -11.20 7.25 16.02
C ALA A 23 -12.71 7.04 16.22
N ASP A 24 -13.50 7.02 15.13
CA ASP A 24 -14.94 6.76 15.18
C ASP A 24 -15.21 5.31 15.56
N HIS A 25 -14.43 4.36 15.02
CA HIS A 25 -14.48 2.96 15.44
C HIS A 25 -14.20 2.82 16.94
N LEU A 26 -13.13 3.42 17.45
CA LEU A 26 -12.77 3.37 18.87
C LEU A 26 -13.83 4.05 19.76
N ALA A 27 -14.51 5.08 19.25
CA ALA A 27 -15.56 5.80 19.96
C ALA A 27 -16.81 4.94 20.23
N THR A 28 -16.95 3.79 19.55
CA THR A 28 -18.00 2.79 19.87
C THR A 28 -17.75 2.08 21.21
N ARG A 29 -16.54 2.17 21.78
CA ARG A 29 -16.11 1.44 23.00
C ARG A 29 -15.67 2.37 24.13
N ARG A 30 -15.18 3.57 23.81
CA ARG A 30 -14.68 4.55 24.78
C ARG A 30 -15.15 5.97 24.41
N PRO A 31 -15.42 6.87 25.38
CA PRO A 31 -15.79 8.25 25.05
C PRO A 31 -14.79 8.94 24.11
N ARG A 32 -15.30 9.70 23.14
CA ARG A 32 -14.49 10.41 22.13
C ARG A 32 -13.44 11.33 22.74
N SER A 33 -13.72 11.94 23.88
CA SER A 33 -12.79 12.80 24.63
C SER A 33 -11.51 12.07 25.08
N ALA A 34 -11.54 10.74 25.14
CA ALA A 34 -10.41 9.91 25.54
C ALA A 34 -9.57 9.41 24.35
N ILE A 35 -9.87 9.88 23.14
CA ILE A 35 -9.21 9.51 21.88
C ILE A 35 -8.59 10.77 21.27
N ALA A 36 -7.32 10.70 20.88
CA ALA A 36 -6.67 11.72 20.05
C ALA A 36 -6.43 11.15 18.66
N THR A 37 -6.66 11.96 17.62
CA THR A 37 -6.25 11.61 16.26
C THR A 37 -4.91 12.29 15.96
N ILE A 38 -3.89 11.49 15.65
CA ILE A 38 -2.56 11.95 15.24
C ILE A 38 -2.22 11.23 13.94
N ALA A 39 -2.35 11.91 12.82
CA ALA A 39 -2.04 11.35 11.51
C ALA A 39 -0.53 11.09 11.38
N TYR A 40 -0.17 10.04 10.63
CA TYR A 40 1.21 9.82 10.25
C TYR A 40 1.73 10.99 9.41
N GLY A 41 2.92 11.48 9.76
CA GLY A 41 3.69 12.39 8.93
C GLY A 41 4.57 11.63 7.94
N ALA A 42 4.99 12.32 6.88
CA ALA A 42 6.03 11.88 5.95
C ALA A 42 6.83 13.10 5.49
N ASP A 43 8.08 12.87 5.09
CA ASP A 43 8.90 13.92 4.50
C ASP A 43 8.34 14.30 3.12
N PRO A 44 8.20 15.61 2.80
CA PRO A 44 7.71 16.02 1.49
C PRO A 44 8.73 15.69 0.41
N VAL A 45 8.32 14.86 -0.56
CA VAL A 45 9.11 14.60 -1.77
C VAL A 45 8.86 15.72 -2.77
N THR A 46 9.83 16.62 -2.93
CA THR A 46 9.74 17.78 -3.83
C THR A 46 10.46 17.55 -5.17
N SER A 47 11.44 16.65 -5.18
CA SER A 47 12.16 16.18 -6.36
C SER A 47 12.74 14.80 -6.07
N ALA A 48 12.88 13.96 -7.10
CA ALA A 48 13.56 12.67 -7.01
C ALA A 48 14.36 12.42 -8.31
N PRO A 49 15.50 11.70 -8.24
CA PRO A 49 16.27 11.32 -9.43
C PRO A 49 15.45 10.39 -10.33
N GLU A 50 15.64 10.49 -11.65
CA GLU A 50 14.93 9.64 -12.62
C GLU A 50 15.70 8.35 -12.91
N GLU A 51 17.00 8.32 -12.64
CA GLU A 51 17.90 7.22 -12.94
C GLU A 51 17.42 5.87 -12.39
N PRO A 52 16.94 5.76 -11.13
CA PRO A 52 16.45 4.48 -10.60
C PRO A 52 15.24 3.94 -11.37
N VAL A 53 14.31 4.83 -11.75
CA VAL A 53 13.11 4.48 -12.51
C VAL A 53 13.49 4.05 -13.93
N ARG A 54 14.40 4.77 -14.58
CA ARG A 54 14.90 4.44 -15.92
C ARG A 54 15.67 3.11 -15.93
N ALA A 55 16.41 2.80 -14.87
CA ALA A 55 17.09 1.51 -14.70
C ALA A 55 16.12 0.31 -14.62
N LEU A 56 14.87 0.55 -14.19
CA LEU A 56 13.79 -0.44 -14.22
C LEU A 56 13.06 -0.52 -15.57
N GLY A 57 13.54 0.20 -16.59
CA GLY A 57 12.91 0.26 -17.91
C GLY A 57 11.62 1.08 -17.95
N LEU A 58 11.41 1.95 -16.96
CA LEU A 58 10.24 2.83 -16.86
C LEU A 58 10.56 4.23 -17.38
N GLU A 59 9.55 4.90 -17.91
CA GLU A 59 9.63 6.31 -18.33
C GLU A 59 8.88 7.20 -17.33
N PRO A 60 9.53 8.23 -16.75
CA PRO A 60 8.86 9.19 -15.86
C PRO A 60 7.57 9.74 -16.46
N GLY A 61 6.50 9.75 -15.67
CA GLY A 61 5.17 10.20 -16.11
C GLY A 61 4.37 9.17 -16.93
N LYS A 62 4.94 8.00 -17.25
CA LYS A 62 4.28 6.94 -18.01
C LYS A 62 4.08 5.64 -17.24
N TYR A 63 3.95 5.74 -15.93
CA TYR A 63 3.55 4.61 -15.09
C TYR A 63 2.67 5.04 -13.92
N LEU A 64 1.82 4.11 -13.49
CA LEU A 64 1.16 4.13 -12.19
C LEU A 64 1.93 3.19 -11.25
N VAL A 65 1.85 3.42 -9.94
CA VAL A 65 2.57 2.61 -8.96
C VAL A 65 1.66 2.17 -7.82
N SER A 66 1.82 0.92 -7.39
CA SER A 66 1.25 0.37 -6.17
C SER A 66 2.37 -0.18 -5.30
N ILE A 67 2.47 0.33 -4.07
CA ILE A 67 3.47 -0.09 -3.07
C ILE A 67 2.72 -0.56 -1.84
N ALA A 68 2.62 -1.88 -1.67
CA ALA A 68 1.97 -2.49 -0.51
C ALA A 68 2.43 -3.95 -0.35
N ARG A 69 2.06 -4.59 0.76
CA ARG A 69 2.20 -6.04 0.89
C ARG A 69 1.28 -6.70 -0.13
N ILE A 70 1.75 -7.78 -0.77
CA ILE A 70 0.96 -8.52 -1.77
C ILE A 70 -0.07 -9.40 -1.06
N GLU A 71 -1.04 -8.76 -0.44
CA GLU A 71 -2.08 -9.40 0.36
C GLU A 71 -3.47 -9.02 -0.19
N PRO A 72 -4.51 -9.85 0.00
CA PRO A 72 -5.85 -9.57 -0.50
C PRO A 72 -6.45 -8.25 -0.01
N ASP A 73 -6.14 -7.84 1.21
CA ASP A 73 -6.61 -6.60 1.84
C ASP A 73 -6.10 -5.33 1.12
N ASN A 74 -4.95 -5.41 0.46
CA ASN A 74 -4.36 -4.31 -0.31
C ASN A 74 -4.87 -4.24 -1.76
N ASN A 75 -5.81 -5.10 -2.16
CA ASN A 75 -6.51 -5.06 -3.45
C ASN A 75 -5.59 -5.11 -4.69
N ILE A 76 -4.40 -5.69 -4.59
CA ILE A 76 -3.42 -5.75 -5.69
C ILE A 76 -3.98 -6.41 -6.94
N LEU A 77 -4.60 -7.59 -6.81
CA LEU A 77 -5.20 -8.29 -7.93
C LEU A 77 -6.33 -7.47 -8.60
N PRO A 78 -7.33 -6.93 -7.86
CA PRO A 78 -8.30 -5.99 -8.42
C PRO A 78 -7.69 -4.79 -9.15
N ILE A 79 -6.62 -4.18 -8.62
CA ILE A 79 -5.93 -3.05 -9.25
C ILE A 79 -5.35 -3.47 -10.61
N ILE A 80 -4.66 -4.61 -10.67
CA ILE A 80 -4.08 -5.15 -11.91
C ILE A 80 -5.18 -5.45 -12.93
N GLU A 81 -6.24 -6.14 -12.53
CA GLU A 81 -7.36 -6.46 -13.42
C GLU A 81 -8.03 -5.19 -13.95
N ALA A 82 -8.31 -4.21 -13.08
CA ALA A 82 -8.91 -2.96 -13.47
C ALA A 82 -8.02 -2.15 -14.42
N PHE A 83 -6.71 -2.14 -14.19
CA PHE A 83 -5.74 -1.51 -15.07
C PHE A 83 -5.77 -2.14 -16.47
N ARG A 84 -5.77 -3.47 -16.54
CA ARG A 84 -5.75 -4.23 -17.81
C ARG A 84 -7.07 -4.22 -18.58
N ARG A 85 -8.19 -3.88 -17.95
CA ARG A 85 -9.51 -3.79 -18.62
C ARG A 85 -9.61 -2.67 -19.66
N ARG A 86 -8.68 -1.72 -19.68
CA ARG A 86 -8.64 -0.64 -20.67
C ARG A 86 -7.26 -0.55 -21.29
N ASP A 87 -7.22 -0.34 -22.60
CA ASP A 87 -5.98 0.08 -23.25
C ASP A 87 -5.60 1.49 -22.78
N ARG A 88 -4.31 1.66 -22.48
CA ARG A 88 -3.72 2.90 -21.98
C ARG A 88 -2.47 3.29 -22.76
N GLY A 89 -2.31 2.76 -23.97
CA GLY A 89 -1.14 3.01 -24.80
C GLY A 89 0.14 2.46 -24.16
N ASP A 90 1.13 3.33 -23.98
CA ASP A 90 2.44 3.00 -23.41
C ASP A 90 2.49 3.04 -21.87
N MET A 91 1.42 3.47 -21.20
CA MET A 91 1.33 3.52 -19.75
C MET A 91 1.55 2.14 -19.11
N LYS A 92 2.41 2.07 -18.09
CA LYS A 92 2.66 0.85 -17.29
C LYS A 92 2.00 0.92 -15.91
N LEU A 93 1.80 -0.25 -15.29
CA LEU A 93 1.51 -0.34 -13.86
C LEU A 93 2.68 -1.04 -13.18
N VAL A 94 3.24 -0.42 -12.15
CA VAL A 94 4.34 -0.98 -11.35
C VAL A 94 3.78 -1.46 -10.02
N VAL A 95 3.97 -2.73 -9.69
CA VAL A 95 3.55 -3.32 -8.41
C VAL A 95 4.79 -3.75 -7.66
N LEU A 96 5.13 -3.02 -6.60
CA LEU A 96 6.25 -3.35 -5.72
C LEU A 96 5.78 -4.20 -4.55
N GLY A 97 6.52 -5.26 -4.29
CA GLY A 97 6.26 -6.17 -3.18
C GLY A 97 6.93 -7.53 -3.39
N THR A 98 7.11 -8.26 -2.29
CA THR A 98 7.67 -9.61 -2.34
C THR A 98 6.59 -10.59 -2.84
N LEU A 99 6.95 -11.39 -3.84
CA LEU A 99 6.15 -12.51 -4.32
C LEU A 99 6.78 -13.83 -3.89
N ASN A 100 5.95 -14.82 -3.64
CA ASN A 100 6.32 -16.19 -3.32
C ASN A 100 5.28 -17.08 -4.00
N ASP A 101 5.70 -17.91 -4.95
CA ASP A 101 4.79 -18.73 -5.77
C ASP A 101 4.16 -19.89 -4.97
N GLU A 102 4.59 -20.13 -3.73
CA GLU A 102 3.91 -21.02 -2.79
C GLU A 102 2.58 -20.42 -2.28
N ILE A 103 2.44 -19.09 -2.27
CA ILE A 103 1.24 -18.40 -1.82
C ILE A 103 0.23 -18.29 -3.00
N PRO A 104 -0.98 -18.86 -2.90
CA PRO A 104 -1.95 -18.85 -4.00
C PRO A 104 -2.30 -17.45 -4.51
N TYR A 105 -2.45 -16.48 -3.61
CA TYR A 105 -2.76 -15.09 -4.00
C TYR A 105 -1.61 -14.44 -4.79
N HIS A 106 -0.36 -14.72 -4.43
CA HIS A 106 0.80 -14.20 -5.16
C HIS A 106 0.87 -14.78 -6.59
N ARG A 107 0.55 -16.07 -6.76
CA ARG A 107 0.44 -16.67 -8.11
C ARG A 107 -0.64 -16.00 -8.94
N ALA A 108 -1.82 -15.79 -8.37
CA ALA A 108 -2.92 -15.11 -9.07
C ALA A 108 -2.52 -13.68 -9.48
N VAL A 109 -1.85 -12.92 -8.61
CA VAL A 109 -1.30 -11.60 -8.92
C VAL A 109 -0.28 -11.68 -10.07
N ARG A 110 0.62 -12.67 -10.05
CA ARG A 110 1.62 -12.87 -11.10
C ARG A 110 0.99 -13.21 -12.44
N GLU A 111 0.02 -14.13 -12.46
CA GLU A 111 -0.72 -14.53 -13.65
C GLU A 111 -1.52 -13.36 -14.26
N ALA A 112 -2.08 -12.50 -13.40
CA ALA A 112 -2.86 -11.35 -13.83
C ALA A 112 -2.02 -10.21 -14.45
N ALA A 113 -0.69 -10.21 -14.32
CA ALA A 113 0.18 -9.11 -14.74
C ALA A 113 0.15 -8.78 -16.25
N GLY A 114 0.21 -9.81 -17.09
CA GLY A 114 0.47 -9.62 -18.52
C GLY A 114 1.78 -8.84 -18.80
N THR A 115 1.83 -8.11 -19.92
CA THR A 115 3.02 -7.38 -20.40
C THR A 115 3.03 -5.88 -20.05
N THR A 116 1.93 -5.36 -19.51
CA THR A 116 1.78 -3.94 -19.14
C THR A 116 1.96 -3.68 -17.65
N VAL A 117 2.07 -4.75 -16.85
CA VAL A 117 2.36 -4.68 -15.42
C VAL A 117 3.81 -5.12 -15.17
N ILE A 118 4.57 -4.27 -14.50
CA ILE A 118 5.95 -4.52 -14.09
C ILE A 118 5.98 -4.85 -12.60
N MET A 119 6.62 -5.97 -12.25
CA MET A 119 6.80 -6.40 -10.86
C MET A 119 8.29 -6.58 -10.57
N PRO A 120 8.99 -5.53 -10.13
CA PRO A 120 10.44 -5.60 -9.86
C PRO A 120 10.76 -6.38 -8.57
N GLY A 121 9.74 -6.82 -7.83
CA GLY A 121 9.89 -7.38 -6.49
C GLY A 121 9.93 -6.28 -5.42
N ALA A 122 10.42 -6.63 -4.23
CA ALA A 122 10.66 -5.66 -3.18
C ALA A 122 12.02 -4.97 -3.37
N ILE A 123 12.03 -3.65 -3.25
CA ILE A 123 13.24 -2.83 -3.32
C ILE A 123 13.53 -2.28 -1.93
N TYR A 124 14.67 -2.67 -1.35
CA TYR A 124 15.09 -2.25 -0.01
C TYR A 124 16.27 -1.28 -0.03
N ASP A 125 16.93 -1.12 -1.16
CA ASP A 125 18.02 -0.16 -1.31
C ASP A 125 17.47 1.27 -1.24
N GLN A 126 17.89 2.01 -0.22
CA GLN A 126 17.45 3.38 -0.01
C GLN A 126 17.83 4.29 -1.19
N ALA A 127 19.00 4.09 -1.82
CA ALA A 127 19.39 4.94 -2.95
C ALA A 127 18.44 4.80 -4.15
N THR A 128 17.71 3.68 -4.24
CA THR A 128 16.71 3.42 -5.30
C THR A 128 15.34 4.04 -4.99
N VAL A 129 15.00 4.28 -3.71
CA VAL A 129 13.64 4.68 -3.27
C VAL A 129 13.58 5.99 -2.47
N LYS A 130 14.69 6.72 -2.36
CA LYS A 130 14.82 7.96 -1.57
C LYS A 130 14.67 9.21 -2.43
#